data_AF-A0A2A4PJ95-F1
#
_entry.id   AF-A0A2A4PJ95-F1
#
_cell.length_a   1.000
_cell.length_b   1.000
_cell.length_c   1.000
_cell.angle_alpha   90.00
_cell.angle_beta   90.00
_cell.angle_gamma   90.00
#
_symmetry.space_group_name_H-M   'P 1'
#
loop_
_entity.id
_entity.type
_entity.pdbx_description
1 polymer ?
#
loop_
_entity_poly.entity_id
_entity_poly.type
_entity_poly.pdbx_seq_one_letter_code
_entity_poly.pdbx_strand_id
1 'polypeptide(L)'
;MPYYKHHVFFCTNQRTDGRASCQDHNAQEMRDYIKKKVKEDGLAGPGGVRINNAGCLDRCGQGPVLVIYPEETWYQYKTKEDIDEIFELHIKNNQRVDRLLI
;
A
#
# COMPACT_ATOMS: atom_id res chain seq x y z
N MET A 1 12.45 15.07 -13.49
CA MET A 1 12.58 14.19 -12.31
C MET A 1 11.18 13.89 -11.79
N PRO A 2 10.88 12.66 -11.34
CA PRO A 2 9.56 12.34 -10.79
C PRO A 2 9.31 13.17 -9.52
N TYR A 3 8.08 13.67 -9.35
CA TYR A 3 7.71 14.49 -8.18
C TYR A 3 7.70 13.68 -6.89
N TYR A 4 7.46 12.37 -6.97
CA TYR A 4 7.55 11.43 -5.85
C TYR A 4 8.52 10.29 -6.21
N LYS A 5 9.31 9.84 -5.24
CA LYS A 5 10.11 8.61 -5.33
C LYS A 5 9.20 7.39 -5.48
N HIS A 6 8.19 7.29 -4.61
CA HIS A 6 7.20 6.20 -4.66
C HIS A 6 5.77 6.73 -4.59
N HIS A 7 4.90 6.16 -5.43
CA HIS A 7 3.45 6.23 -5.26
C HIS A 7 2.93 4.90 -4.74
N VAL A 8 2.35 4.92 -3.55
CA VAL A 8 1.76 3.73 -2.94
C VAL A 8 0.25 3.87 -3.00
N PHE A 9 -0.41 2.98 -3.73
CA PHE A 9 -1.87 2.95 -3.84
C PHE A 9 -2.42 1.76 -3.06
N PHE A 10 -3.22 2.06 -2.04
CA PHE A 10 -3.99 1.05 -1.32
C PHE A 10 -5.38 0.95 -1.94
N CYS A 11 -5.81 -0.26 -2.30
CA CYS A 11 -7.23 -0.47 -2.60
C CYS A 11 -8.03 -0.37 -1.29
N THR A 12 -8.83 0.68 -1.14
CA THR A 12 -9.70 0.89 0.03
C THR A 12 -11.18 0.74 -0.36
N ASN A 13 -11.45 0.04 -1.46
CA ASN A 13 -12.80 -0.12 -1.99
C ASN A 13 -13.63 -1.02 -1.07
N GLN A 14 -14.85 -0.56 -0.74
CA GLN A 14 -15.89 -1.34 -0.09
C GLN A 14 -16.98 -1.67 -1.11
N ARG A 15 -17.42 -2.93 -1.18
CA ARG A 15 -18.60 -3.32 -1.96
C ARG A 15 -19.80 -3.54 -1.04
N THR A 16 -21.01 -3.37 -1.59
CA THR A 16 -22.29 -3.60 -0.89
C THR A 16 -23.09 -4.76 -1.51
N ASP A 17 -22.56 -5.40 -2.55
CA ASP A 17 -23.22 -6.45 -3.34
C ASP A 17 -22.78 -7.87 -2.97
N GLY A 18 -22.08 -8.03 -1.83
CA GLY A 18 -21.61 -9.32 -1.31
C GLY A 18 -20.33 -9.86 -1.96
N ARG A 19 -19.78 -9.18 -2.97
CA ARG A 19 -18.46 -9.54 -3.51
C ARG A 19 -17.34 -9.10 -2.57
N ALA A 20 -16.28 -9.89 -2.51
CA ALA A 20 -15.08 -9.57 -1.74
C ALA A 20 -14.51 -8.19 -2.11
N SER A 21 -14.11 -7.44 -1.10
CA SER A 21 -13.56 -6.11 -1.23
C SER A 21 -12.40 -5.90 -0.27
N CYS A 22 -11.43 -5.06 -0.61
CA CYS A 22 -10.25 -4.88 0.23
C CYS A 22 -10.61 -4.23 1.58
N GLN A 23 -11.66 -3.41 1.61
CA GLN A 23 -12.11 -2.78 2.85
C GLN A 23 -12.71 -3.78 3.86
N ASP A 24 -13.14 -4.97 3.44
CA ASP A 24 -13.53 -6.07 4.34
C ASP A 24 -12.37 -6.54 5.24
N HIS A 25 -11.13 -6.16 4.89
CA HIS A 25 -9.90 -6.44 5.63
C HIS A 25 -9.29 -5.18 6.27
N ASN A 26 -10.12 -4.18 6.60
CA ASN A 26 -9.69 -2.91 7.21
C ASN A 26 -8.64 -2.13 6.40
N ALA A 27 -8.72 -2.17 5.06
CA ALA A 27 -7.71 -1.56 4.19
C ALA A 27 -7.47 -0.06 4.44
N GLN A 28 -8.53 0.71 4.74
CA GLN A 28 -8.41 2.12 5.10
C GLN A 28 -7.54 2.33 6.35
N GLU A 29 -7.67 1.47 7.37
CA GLU A 29 -6.86 1.56 8.59
C GLU A 29 -5.39 1.29 8.28
N MET A 30 -5.09 0.24 7.50
CA MET A 30 -3.71 -0.11 7.13
C MET A 30 -3.05 0.98 6.29
N ARG A 31 -3.81 1.58 5.38
CA ARG A 31 -3.37 2.75 4.61
C ARG A 31 -3.03 3.93 5.52
N ASP A 32 -3.89 4.23 6.50
CA ASP A 32 -3.69 5.39 7.38
C ASP A 32 -2.52 5.15 8.35
N TYR A 33 -2.34 3.90 8.78
CA TYR A 33 -1.17 3.46 9.54
C TYR A 33 0.14 3.74 8.81
N ILE A 34 0.32 3.26 7.57
CA ILE A 34 1.57 3.50 6.82
C ILE A 34 1.76 4.97 6.46
N LYS A 35 0.67 5.72 6.18
CA LYS A 35 0.77 7.16 5.93
C LYS A 35 1.31 7.91 7.14
N LYS A 36 0.89 7.52 8.35
CA LYS A 36 1.41 8.10 9.59
C LYS A 36 2.91 7.84 9.70
N LYS A 37 3.35 6.59 9.51
CA LYS A 37 4.79 6.23 9.52
C LYS A 37 5.61 7.02 8.51
N VAL A 38 5.16 7.10 7.26
CA VAL A 38 5.83 7.90 6.19
C VAL A 38 5.96 9.37 6.58
N LYS A 39 4.96 9.94 7.26
CA LYS A 39 5.04 11.32 7.76
C LYS A 39 6.01 11.46 8.93
N GLU A 40 5.97 10.52 9.88
CA GLU A 40 6.83 10.51 11.07
C GLU A 40 8.31 10.32 10.73
N ASP A 41 8.61 9.55 9.70
CA ASP A 41 9.98 9.30 9.21
C ASP A 41 10.48 10.39 8.25
N GLY A 42 9.71 11.47 8.05
CA GLY A 42 10.10 12.61 7.19
C GLY A 42 10.12 12.29 5.69
N LEU A 43 9.50 11.19 5.27
CA LEU A 43 9.49 10.72 3.87
C LEU A 43 8.34 11.30 3.05
N ALA A 44 7.43 12.08 3.65
CA ALA A 44 6.31 12.69 2.95
C ALA A 44 6.73 13.99 2.22
N GLY A 45 6.21 14.20 1.00
CA GLY A 45 6.38 15.45 0.26
C GLY A 45 7.13 15.30 -1.07
N PRO A 46 7.59 16.43 -1.66
CA PRO A 46 8.34 16.43 -2.92
C PRO A 46 9.59 15.55 -2.84
N GLY A 47 9.81 14.70 -3.84
CA GLY A 47 10.89 13.73 -3.87
C GLY A 47 10.70 12.52 -2.94
N GLY A 48 9.65 12.51 -2.12
CA GLY A 48 9.37 11.48 -1.13
C GLY A 48 8.31 10.47 -1.58
N VAL A 49 7.54 10.00 -0.62
CA VAL A 49 6.56 8.91 -0.78
C VAL A 49 5.14 9.46 -0.64
N ARG A 50 4.27 9.11 -1.58
CA ARG A 50 2.85 9.47 -1.53
C ARG A 50 2.00 8.24 -1.30
N ILE A 51 1.36 8.16 -0.12
CA ILE A 51 0.35 7.15 0.18
C ILE A 51 -1.04 7.63 -0.29
N ASN A 52 -1.66 6.90 -1.20
CA ASN A 52 -2.95 7.21 -1.83
C ASN A 52 -4.01 6.16 -1.48
N ASN A 53 -5.27 6.61 -1.50
CA ASN A 53 -6.40 5.70 -1.61
C ASN A 53 -6.65 5.41 -3.08
N ALA A 54 -7.06 4.19 -3.39
CA ALA A 54 -7.56 3.78 -4.69
C ALA A 54 -8.92 3.11 -4.55
N GLY A 55 -9.73 3.20 -5.61
CA GLY A 55 -10.89 2.34 -5.79
C GLY A 55 -10.48 0.89 -6.06
N CYS A 56 -11.41 0.09 -6.58
CA CYS A 56 -11.12 -1.29 -6.98
C CYS A 56 -9.96 -1.32 -7.99
N LEU A 57 -8.96 -2.16 -7.73
CA LEU A 57 -7.81 -2.41 -8.61
C LEU A 57 -7.94 -3.75 -9.36
N ASP A 58 -9.15 -4.29 -9.45
CA ASP A 58 -9.52 -5.55 -10.11
C ASP A 58 -8.75 -6.81 -9.66
N ARG A 59 -8.16 -6.75 -8.46
CA ARG A 59 -7.48 -7.87 -7.78
C ARG A 59 -8.21 -8.33 -6.51
N CYS A 60 -9.54 -8.28 -6.49
CA CYS A 60 -10.34 -8.63 -5.32
C CYS A 60 -10.06 -10.05 -4.79
N GLY A 61 -9.74 -11.02 -5.67
CA GLY A 61 -9.39 -12.40 -5.27
C GLY A 61 -8.06 -12.52 -4.53
N GLN A 62 -7.21 -11.48 -4.57
CA GLN A 62 -5.94 -11.39 -3.84
C GLN A 62 -6.00 -10.29 -2.76
N GLY A 63 -7.20 -9.76 -2.45
CA GLY A 63 -7.40 -8.69 -1.48
C GLY A 63 -6.96 -9.06 -0.05
N PRO A 64 -6.59 -8.07 0.79
CA PRO A 64 -6.41 -6.67 0.43
C PRO A 64 -5.06 -6.45 -0.27
N VAL A 65 -5.04 -5.51 -1.24
CA VAL A 65 -3.85 -5.26 -2.07
C VAL A 65 -3.40 -3.80 -2.01
N LEU A 66 -2.09 -3.62 -2.18
CA LEU A 66 -1.50 -2.34 -2.52
C LEU A 66 -0.49 -2.50 -3.66
N VAL A 67 -0.24 -1.42 -4.40
CA VAL A 67 0.77 -1.35 -5.45
C VAL A 67 1.71 -0.16 -5.24
N ILE A 68 2.99 -0.37 -5.47
CA ILE A 68 4.04 0.66 -5.40
C ILE A 68 4.59 0.92 -6.80
N TYR A 69 4.48 2.17 -7.24
CA TYR A 69 5.08 2.70 -8.47
C TYR A 69 6.33 3.53 -8.15
N PRO A 70 7.31 3.63 -9.08
CA PRO A 70 7.24 3.22 -10.50
C PRO A 70 7.44 1.73 -10.80
N GLU A 71 7.86 0.92 -9.83
CA GLU A 71 8.23 -0.49 -10.02
C GLU A 71 7.04 -1.43 -10.30
N GLU A 72 5.81 -0.92 -10.20
CA GLU A 72 4.56 -1.67 -10.29
C GLU A 72 4.57 -2.94 -9.41
N THR A 73 5.11 -2.81 -8.21
CA THR A 73 5.22 -3.96 -7.29
C THR A 73 3.93 -4.10 -6.50
N TRP A 74 3.29 -5.26 -6.64
CA TRP A 74 2.04 -5.59 -5.98
C TRP A 74 2.29 -6.40 -4.71
N TYR A 75 1.56 -6.05 -3.64
CA TYR A 75 1.57 -6.81 -2.40
C TYR A 75 0.16 -7.17 -1.96
N GLN A 76 -0.01 -8.37 -1.42
CA GLN A 76 -1.09 -8.70 -0.51
C GLN A 76 -0.56 -8.58 0.93
N TYR A 77 -1.31 -7.93 1.81
CA TYR A 77 -0.98 -7.81 3.23
C TYR A 77 -2.14 -8.32 4.08
N LYS A 78 -1.87 -8.71 5.32
CA LYS A 78 -2.89 -9.20 6.27
C LYS A 78 -2.79 -8.52 7.63
N THR A 79 -1.60 -8.08 8.03
CA THR A 79 -1.37 -7.50 9.35
C THR A 79 -0.61 -6.18 9.30
N LYS A 80 -0.48 -5.51 10.46
CA LYS A 80 0.34 -4.30 10.57
C LYS A 80 1.82 -4.61 10.40
N GLU A 81 2.26 -5.81 10.79
CA GLU A 81 3.63 -6.29 10.62
C GLU A 81 3.99 -6.46 9.13
N ASP A 82 3.05 -6.91 8.30
CA ASP A 82 3.24 -6.94 6.84
C ASP A 82 3.46 -5.52 6.28
N ILE A 83 2.68 -4.56 6.77
CA ILE A 83 2.79 -3.15 6.39
C ILE A 83 4.12 -2.54 6.88
N ASP A 84 4.57 -2.92 8.08
CA ASP A 84 5.87 -2.51 8.62
C ASP A 84 7.03 -3.04 7.80
N GLU A 85 6.96 -4.30 7.35
CA GLU A 85 7.98 -4.89 6.50
C GLU A 85 8.02 -4.21 5.11
N ILE A 86 6.87 -3.90 4.51
CA ILE A 86 6.80 -3.12 3.26
C ILE A 86 7.38 -1.71 3.46
N PHE A 87 7.12 -1.09 4.60
CA PHE A 87 7.64 0.23 4.92
C PHE A 87 9.17 0.22 5.07
N GLU A 88 9.72 -0.70 5.87
CA GLU A 88 11.15 -0.78 6.12
C GLU A 88 11.93 -1.28 4.89
N LEU A 89 11.50 -2.35 4.25
CA LEU A 89 12.25 -2.92 3.12
C LEU A 89 12.01 -2.14 1.83
N HIS A 90 10.75 -1.97 1.41
CA HIS A 90 10.50 -1.39 0.09
C HIS A 90 10.54 0.15 0.13
N ILE A 91 9.76 0.78 1.00
CA ILE A 91 9.63 2.23 0.98
C ILE A 91 10.96 2.93 1.34
N LYS A 92 11.62 2.47 2.42
CA LYS A 92 12.89 3.05 2.87
C LYS A 92 14.08 2.53 2.08
N ASN A 93 14.22 1.21 1.97
CA ASN A 93 15.43 0.57 1.46
C ASN A 93 15.38 0.13 0.00
N ASN A 94 14.26 0.35 -0.71
CA ASN A 94 14.09 -0.04 -2.11
C ASN A 94 14.27 -1.56 -2.36
N GLN A 95 13.90 -2.38 -1.36
CA GLN A 95 13.98 -3.84 -1.40
C GLN A 95 12.59 -4.45 -1.33
N ARG A 96 12.33 -5.44 -2.19
CA ARG A 96 11.01 -6.10 -2.23
C ARG A 96 10.82 -7.05 -1.04
N VAL A 97 9.57 -7.20 -0.62
CA VAL A 97 9.15 -8.16 0.40
C VAL A 97 8.62 -9.41 -0.30
N ASP A 98 9.52 -10.31 -0.71
CA ASP A 98 9.17 -11.41 -1.63
C ASP A 98 8.01 -12.29 -1.14
N ARG A 99 7.89 -12.51 0.17
CA ARG A 99 6.80 -13.32 0.76
C ARG A 99 5.40 -12.71 0.62
N LEU A 100 5.31 -11.41 0.34
CA LEU A 100 4.05 -10.66 0.21
C LEU A 100 3.68 -10.37 -1.25
N LEU A 101 4.56 -10.70 -2.20
CA LEU A 101 4.33 -10.43 -3.63
C LEU A 101 3.18 -11.28 -4.18
N ILE A 102 2.46 -10.72 -5.17
CA ILE A 102 1.33 -11.35 -5.86
C ILE A 102 1.38 -11.19 -7.38
#